data_AF-A0A7V5NW60-F1
#
_entry.id   AF-A0A7V5NW60-F1
#
_cell.length_a   1.000
_cell.length_b   1.000
_cell.length_c   1.000
_cell.angle_alpha   90.00
_cell.angle_beta   90.00
_cell.angle_gamma   90.00
#
_symmetry.space_group_name_H-M   'P 1'
#
loop_
_entity.id
_entity.type
_entity.pdbx_description
1 polymer ?
#
loop_
_entity_poly.entity_id
_entity_poly.type
_entity_poly.pdbx_seq_one_letter_code
_entity_poly.pdbx_strand_id
1 'polypeptide(L)'
;QSKGRVTAPADARVTEVSVVKGSTVSPGQVIARLATLDGVVRLALPERHAGAIHEGEVLTLRLPARGGKTFKATITKIYPELKGGAVIADARVVGRLNALVGERVDVLVAVGRRRALLIPKSYVTTRYGIDFVKVHVGDYLLEAPVTLADPKGKDGQVEVLAGLHDGDIIESPEAAK
;
A
#
# COMPACT_ATOMS: atom_id res chain seq x y z
N GLN A 1 -20.44 37.99 -34.41
CA GLN A 1 -19.41 37.12 -33.79
C GLN A 1 -20.11 36.17 -32.84
N SER A 2 -20.05 34.86 -33.10
CA SER A 2 -20.56 33.85 -32.17
C SER A 2 -19.61 33.74 -30.98
N LYS A 3 -20.13 33.86 -29.75
CA LYS A 3 -19.35 33.63 -28.53
C LYS A 3 -19.63 32.20 -28.06
N GLY A 4 -18.60 31.36 -28.04
CA GLY A 4 -18.66 30.01 -27.47
C GLY A 4 -18.20 30.02 -26.02
N ARG A 5 -18.80 29.19 -25.16
CA ARG A 5 -18.35 28.95 -23.79
C ARG A 5 -17.82 27.52 -23.68
N VAL A 6 -16.53 27.38 -23.37
CA VAL A 6 -15.91 26.09 -23.08
C VAL A 6 -15.94 25.91 -21.56
N THR A 7 -16.60 24.87 -21.09
CA THR A 7 -16.65 24.51 -19.67
C THR A 7 -15.75 23.30 -19.40
N ALA A 8 -15.33 23.14 -18.14
CA ALA A 8 -14.65 21.93 -17.74
C ALA A 8 -15.57 20.70 -17.99
N PRO A 9 -15.07 19.62 -18.60
CA PRO A 9 -15.86 18.43 -18.89
C PRO A 9 -16.10 17.55 -17.64
N ALA A 10 -15.30 17.72 -16.59
CA ALA A 10 -15.38 16.96 -15.35
C ALA A 10 -14.71 17.74 -14.19
N ASP A 11 -14.95 17.29 -12.97
CA ASP A 11 -14.21 17.73 -11.79
C ASP A 11 -12.74 17.28 -11.90
N ALA A 12 -11.85 18.24 -12.13
CA ALA A 12 -10.46 17.97 -12.43
C ALA A 12 -9.56 19.13 -12.00
N ARG A 13 -8.25 18.85 -11.86
CA ARG A 13 -7.24 19.86 -11.58
C ARG A 13 -6.59 20.31 -12.90
N VAL A 14 -6.51 21.63 -13.10
CA VAL A 14 -5.77 22.20 -14.24
C VAL A 14 -4.29 21.95 -14.02
N THR A 15 -3.65 21.25 -14.97
CA THR A 15 -2.21 20.98 -14.95
C THR A 15 -1.44 21.94 -15.86
N GLU A 16 -2.11 22.47 -16.90
CA GLU A 16 -1.49 23.31 -17.90
C GLU A 16 -2.56 24.21 -18.54
N VAL A 17 -2.22 25.46 -18.82
CA VAL A 17 -3.03 26.39 -19.61
C VAL A 17 -2.20 26.82 -20.81
N SER A 18 -2.66 26.49 -22.01
CA SER A 18 -1.88 26.64 -23.25
C SER A 18 -2.25 27.89 -24.05
N VAL A 19 -3.21 28.69 -23.56
CA VAL A 19 -3.64 29.94 -24.21
C VAL A 19 -3.76 31.07 -23.18
N VAL A 20 -3.58 32.31 -23.64
CA VAL A 20 -3.73 33.51 -22.80
C VAL A 20 -4.85 34.40 -23.34
N LYS A 21 -5.32 35.34 -22.52
CA LYS A 21 -6.36 36.28 -22.92
C LYS A 21 -5.89 37.09 -24.14
N GLY A 22 -6.74 37.17 -25.16
CA GLY A 22 -6.45 37.89 -26.41
C GLY A 22 -5.81 37.03 -27.50
N SER A 23 -5.46 35.77 -27.21
CA SER A 23 -4.99 34.82 -28.23
C SER A 23 -6.12 34.43 -29.19
N THR A 24 -5.78 34.32 -30.47
CA THR A 24 -6.61 33.61 -31.46
C THR A 24 -6.51 32.11 -31.22
N VAL A 25 -7.64 31.41 -31.28
CA VAL A 25 -7.70 29.95 -31.12
C VAL A 25 -8.21 29.29 -32.41
N SER A 26 -7.65 28.13 -32.75
CA SER A 26 -8.08 27.33 -33.90
C SER A 26 -8.91 26.12 -33.44
N PRO A 27 -9.82 25.59 -34.29
CA PRO A 27 -10.49 24.32 -34.02
C PRO A 27 -9.49 23.20 -33.73
N GLY A 28 -9.73 22.43 -32.67
CA GLY A 28 -8.84 21.35 -32.23
C GLY A 28 -7.63 21.80 -31.39
N GLN A 29 -7.41 23.11 -31.22
CA GLN A 29 -6.34 23.60 -30.36
C GLN A 29 -6.63 23.28 -28.89
N VAL A 30 -5.63 22.73 -28.20
CA VAL A 30 -5.71 22.48 -26.75
C VAL A 30 -5.65 23.81 -26.00
N ILE A 31 -6.66 24.09 -25.20
CA ILE A 31 -6.79 25.33 -24.41
C ILE A 31 -6.21 25.14 -23.00
N ALA A 32 -6.48 23.99 -22.40
CA ALA A 32 -5.98 23.62 -21.08
C ALA A 32 -5.90 22.08 -20.97
N ARG A 33 -4.98 21.60 -20.13
CA ARG A 33 -4.87 20.21 -19.74
C ARG A 33 -5.38 20.03 -18.32
N LEU A 34 -6.18 18.98 -18.14
CA LEU A 34 -6.87 18.66 -16.91
C LEU A 34 -6.47 17.25 -16.48
N ALA A 35 -6.33 17.03 -15.18
CA ALA A 35 -6.16 15.71 -14.59
C ALA A 35 -7.31 15.42 -13.63
N THR A 36 -8.01 14.31 -13.86
CA THR A 36 -9.02 13.80 -12.93
C THR A 36 -8.32 13.17 -11.72
N LEU A 37 -8.95 13.27 -10.55
CA LEU A 37 -8.51 12.63 -9.32
C LEU A 37 -9.53 11.56 -8.89
N ASP A 38 -10.06 10.82 -9.86
CA ASP A 38 -11.10 9.78 -9.74
C ASP A 38 -10.57 8.46 -9.13
N GLY A 39 -9.50 8.56 -8.35
CA GLY A 39 -8.89 7.43 -7.65
C GLY A 39 -8.12 6.47 -8.55
N VAL A 40 -7.95 6.76 -9.85
CA VAL A 40 -7.08 5.97 -10.72
C VAL A 40 -5.74 6.68 -10.85
N VAL A 41 -4.65 5.96 -10.60
CA VAL A 41 -3.28 6.44 -10.77
C VAL A 41 -2.55 5.64 -11.82
N ARG A 42 -1.75 6.32 -12.62
CA ARG A 42 -0.83 5.70 -13.57
C ARG A 42 0.54 5.55 -12.93
N LEU A 43 0.96 4.32 -12.72
CA LEU A 43 2.24 3.95 -12.14
C LEU A 43 3.24 3.67 -13.27
N ALA A 44 4.45 4.19 -13.13
CA ALA A 44 5.60 3.83 -13.96
C ALA A 44 6.53 2.94 -13.13
N LEU A 45 6.51 1.64 -13.41
CA LEU A 45 7.21 0.63 -12.64
C LEU A 45 8.47 0.18 -13.42
N PRO A 46 9.67 0.17 -12.81
CA PRO A 46 10.86 -0.34 -13.47
C PRO A 46 10.65 -1.77 -13.99
N GLU A 47 11.14 -2.07 -15.19
CA GLU A 47 10.98 -3.37 -15.87
C GLU A 47 11.31 -4.57 -14.98
N ARG A 48 12.39 -4.50 -14.19
CA ARG A 48 12.81 -5.55 -13.25
C ARG A 48 11.73 -5.99 -12.24
N HIS A 49 10.69 -5.17 -12.03
CA HIS A 49 9.57 -5.47 -11.13
C HIS A 49 8.29 -5.85 -11.88
N ALA A 50 8.28 -5.74 -13.22
CA ALA A 50 7.11 -6.03 -14.04
C ALA A 50 6.63 -7.48 -13.93
N GLY A 51 7.56 -8.44 -13.80
CA GLY A 51 7.20 -9.86 -13.61
C GLY A 51 6.58 -10.18 -12.25
N ALA A 52 6.70 -9.28 -11.28
CA ALA A 52 6.15 -9.48 -9.93
C ALA A 52 4.73 -8.92 -9.77
N ILE A 53 4.22 -8.16 -10.76
CA ILE A 53 2.92 -7.50 -10.67
C ILE A 53 1.90 -8.11 -11.63
N HIS A 54 0.67 -8.30 -11.15
CA HIS A 54 -0.42 -8.87 -11.94
C HIS A 54 -1.68 -8.00 -11.87
N GLU A 55 -2.52 -8.06 -12.90
CA GLU A 55 -3.84 -7.42 -12.85
C GLU A 55 -4.66 -8.04 -11.70
N GLY A 56 -5.36 -7.20 -10.92
CA GLY A 56 -6.07 -7.59 -9.69
C GLY A 56 -5.21 -7.59 -8.42
N GLU A 57 -3.88 -7.41 -8.53
CA GLU A 57 -3.01 -7.40 -7.36
C GLU A 57 -3.18 -6.13 -6.51
N VAL A 58 -3.20 -6.31 -5.18
CA VAL A 58 -3.26 -5.21 -4.22
C VAL A 58 -1.84 -4.84 -3.77
N LEU A 59 -1.46 -3.61 -4.04
CA LEU A 59 -0.18 -3.02 -3.65
C LEU A 59 -0.38 -1.88 -2.65
N THR A 60 0.68 -1.53 -1.94
CA THR A 60 0.69 -0.36 -1.03
C THR A 60 1.51 0.75 -1.66
N LEU A 61 0.88 1.90 -1.88
CA LEU A 61 1.54 3.13 -2.30
C LEU A 61 1.94 3.91 -1.05
N ARG A 62 3.22 4.24 -0.91
CA ARG A 62 3.71 5.15 0.14
C ARG A 62 4.09 6.48 -0.49
N LEU A 63 3.66 7.58 0.11
CA LEU A 63 3.98 8.95 -0.35
C LEU A 63 5.06 9.54 0.57
N PRO A 64 6.35 9.51 0.21
CA PRO A 64 7.43 9.98 1.07
C PRO A 64 7.31 11.47 1.38
N ALA A 65 6.96 12.27 0.38
CA ALA A 65 6.76 13.72 0.50
C ALA A 65 5.55 14.12 1.37
N ARG A 66 4.71 13.16 1.77
CA ARG A 66 3.52 13.38 2.61
C ARG A 66 3.64 12.70 3.97
N GLY A 67 4.84 12.67 4.54
CA GLY A 67 5.10 12.04 5.84
C GLY A 67 4.94 10.52 5.81
N GLY A 68 5.17 9.89 4.65
CA GLY A 68 5.11 8.44 4.52
C GLY A 68 3.70 7.84 4.56
N LYS A 69 2.64 8.65 4.33
CA LYS A 69 1.26 8.15 4.26
C LYS A 69 1.14 7.01 3.24
N THR A 70 0.41 5.96 3.63
CA THR A 70 0.21 4.77 2.82
C THR A 70 -1.23 4.66 2.32
N PHE A 71 -1.39 4.17 1.11
CA PHE A 71 -2.68 3.91 0.47
C PHE A 71 -2.65 2.52 -0.15
N LYS A 72 -3.76 1.79 -0.04
CA LYS A 72 -3.94 0.56 -0.82
C LYS A 72 -4.38 0.93 -2.22
N ALA A 73 -3.81 0.26 -3.22
CA ALA A 73 -4.28 0.36 -4.60
C ALA A 73 -4.33 -1.02 -5.25
N THR A 74 -5.27 -1.21 -6.16
CA THR A 74 -5.44 -2.46 -6.91
C THR A 74 -5.07 -2.23 -8.36
N ILE A 75 -4.16 -3.02 -8.91
CA ILE A 75 -3.81 -2.95 -10.33
C ILE A 75 -5.04 -3.32 -11.16
N THR A 76 -5.45 -2.44 -12.05
CA THR A 76 -6.61 -2.63 -12.94
C THR A 76 -6.20 -2.96 -14.36
N LYS A 77 -5.06 -2.44 -14.80
CA LYS A 77 -4.54 -2.68 -16.15
C LYS A 77 -3.02 -2.60 -16.16
N ILE A 78 -2.38 -3.54 -16.85
CA ILE A 78 -0.95 -3.47 -17.16
C ILE A 78 -0.79 -3.29 -18.67
N TYR A 79 0.01 -2.31 -19.08
CA TYR A 79 0.35 -2.09 -20.48
C TYR A 79 1.69 -2.79 -20.78
N PRO A 80 1.73 -3.75 -21.71
CA PRO A 80 2.94 -4.56 -21.94
C PRO A 80 4.07 -3.79 -22.65
N GLU A 81 3.80 -2.60 -23.18
CA GLU A 81 4.80 -1.74 -23.80
C GLU A 81 5.68 -1.05 -22.74
N LEU A 82 7.00 -1.14 -22.89
CA LEU A 82 7.95 -0.38 -22.09
C LEU A 82 8.03 1.07 -22.57
N LYS A 83 7.89 2.02 -21.64
CA LYS A 83 8.10 3.44 -21.89
C LYS A 83 9.23 3.96 -21.02
N GLY A 84 10.36 4.30 -21.65
CA GLY A 84 11.54 4.79 -20.93
C GLY A 84 12.09 3.81 -19.90
N GLY A 85 12.04 2.50 -20.18
CA GLY A 85 12.49 1.44 -19.26
C GLY A 85 11.51 1.12 -18.12
N ALA A 86 10.29 1.65 -18.17
CA ALA A 86 9.23 1.37 -17.21
C ALA A 86 8.02 0.70 -17.89
N VAL A 87 7.44 -0.27 -17.20
CA VAL A 87 6.09 -0.80 -17.49
C VAL A 87 5.07 0.16 -16.89
N ILE A 88 4.07 0.49 -17.68
CA ILE A 88 2.98 1.36 -17.24
C ILE A 88 1.83 0.49 -16.72
N ALA A 89 1.29 0.83 -15.56
CA ALA A 89 0.13 0.18 -14.99
C ALA A 89 -0.85 1.20 -14.42
N ASP A 90 -2.15 0.99 -14.64
CA ASP A 90 -3.21 1.78 -14.02
C ASP A 90 -3.71 1.05 -12.77
N ALA A 91 -3.72 1.74 -11.64
CA ALA A 91 -4.16 1.20 -10.35
C ALA A 91 -5.26 2.07 -9.72
N ARG A 92 -6.26 1.41 -9.14
CA ARG A 92 -7.34 2.08 -8.40
C ARG A 92 -6.98 2.17 -6.92
N VAL A 93 -6.88 3.39 -6.41
CA VAL A 93 -6.56 3.73 -5.03
C VAL A 93 -7.83 3.72 -4.18
N VAL A 94 -7.73 3.16 -2.97
CA VAL A 94 -8.80 3.22 -1.98
C VAL A 94 -8.74 4.55 -1.24
N GLY A 95 -9.84 5.31 -1.26
CA GLY A 95 -9.94 6.60 -0.60
C GLY A 95 -9.48 7.79 -1.45
N ARG A 96 -9.44 8.99 -0.84
CA ARG A 96 -9.01 10.21 -1.53
C ARG A 96 -7.49 10.38 -1.48
N LEU A 97 -6.85 10.15 -2.62
CA LEU A 97 -5.44 10.47 -2.81
C LEU A 97 -5.29 11.94 -3.24
N ASN A 98 -4.71 12.77 -2.38
CA ASN A 98 -4.44 14.18 -2.71
C ASN A 98 -2.96 14.39 -3.10
N ALA A 99 -2.51 13.65 -4.12
CA ALA A 99 -1.16 13.77 -4.68
C ALA A 99 -1.11 14.80 -5.83
N LEU A 100 0.07 15.35 -6.10
CA LEU A 100 0.34 16.13 -7.30
C LEU A 100 0.43 15.19 -8.52
N VAL A 101 0.07 15.69 -9.69
CA VAL A 101 0.30 14.97 -10.94
C VAL A 101 1.81 14.89 -11.17
N GLY A 102 2.32 13.67 -11.34
CA GLY A 102 3.77 13.41 -11.42
C GLY A 102 4.49 13.30 -10.08
N GLU A 103 3.77 13.34 -8.94
CA GLU A 103 4.37 13.09 -7.62
C GLU A 103 4.97 11.68 -7.56
N ARG A 104 6.19 11.56 -7.03
CA ARG A 104 6.85 10.26 -6.85
C ARG A 104 6.20 9.51 -5.69
N VAL A 105 5.95 8.23 -5.89
CA VAL A 105 5.44 7.32 -4.86
C VAL A 105 6.33 6.08 -4.79
N ASP A 106 6.48 5.53 -3.59
CA ASP A 106 7.10 4.22 -3.44
C ASP A 106 6.00 3.16 -3.60
N VAL A 107 6.22 2.22 -4.50
CA VAL A 107 5.33 1.08 -4.69
C VAL A 107 5.87 -0.09 -3.89
N LEU A 108 5.16 -0.46 -2.84
CA LEU A 108 5.48 -1.59 -1.98
C LEU A 108 4.71 -2.82 -2.49
N VAL A 109 5.45 -3.73 -3.11
CA VAL A 109 4.96 -5.03 -3.59
C VAL A 109 5.28 -6.09 -2.54
N ALA A 110 4.31 -6.95 -2.22
CA ALA A 110 4.53 -8.06 -1.30
C ALA A 110 5.32 -9.16 -2.01
N VAL A 111 6.62 -9.23 -1.78
CA VAL A 111 7.55 -10.14 -2.50
C VAL A 111 7.45 -11.61 -2.08
N GLY A 112 6.50 -11.96 -1.21
CA GLY A 112 6.30 -13.34 -0.79
C GLY A 112 5.27 -13.47 0.31
N ARG A 113 4.67 -14.65 0.38
CA ARG A 113 3.88 -15.10 1.53
C ARG A 113 4.58 -16.30 2.11
N ARG A 114 4.81 -16.30 3.41
CA ARG A 114 5.22 -17.47 4.17
C ARG A 114 4.20 -17.76 5.24
N ARG A 115 4.01 -19.04 5.56
CA ARG A 115 3.27 -19.44 6.75
C ARG A 115 4.12 -19.10 7.97
N ALA A 116 3.49 -18.56 8.99
CA ALA A 116 4.12 -18.15 10.24
C ALA A 116 3.11 -18.32 11.38
N LEU A 117 3.60 -18.66 12.57
CA LEU A 117 2.78 -18.69 13.78
C LEU A 117 2.66 -17.26 14.31
N LEU A 118 1.45 -16.74 14.38
CA LEU A 118 1.15 -15.40 14.88
C LEU A 118 0.37 -15.51 16.18
N ILE A 119 0.86 -14.86 17.23
CA ILE A 119 0.18 -14.76 18.53
C ILE A 119 -0.01 -13.29 18.91
N PRO A 120 -1.03 -12.94 19.72
CA PRO A 120 -1.14 -11.59 20.25
C PRO A 120 0.04 -11.29 21.17
N LYS A 121 0.63 -10.09 21.06
CA LYS A 121 1.74 -9.65 21.91
C LYS A 121 1.38 -9.67 23.39
N SER A 122 0.11 -9.49 23.73
CA SER A 122 -0.38 -9.55 25.12
C SER A 122 -0.24 -10.94 25.74
N TYR A 123 0.00 -12.00 24.96
CA TYR A 123 0.19 -13.37 25.44
C TYR A 123 1.65 -13.68 25.77
N VAL A 124 2.56 -12.74 25.47
CA VAL A 124 4.00 -12.90 25.69
C VAL A 124 4.40 -12.23 27.00
N THR A 125 5.10 -12.96 27.85
CA THR A 125 5.75 -12.42 29.05
C THR A 125 7.27 -12.48 28.88
N THR A 126 7.94 -11.34 28.93
CA THR A 126 9.42 -11.29 28.89
C THR A 126 9.98 -11.27 30.32
N ARG A 127 10.84 -12.24 30.66
CA ARG A 127 11.57 -12.27 31.94
C ARG A 127 13.04 -12.53 31.69
N TYR A 128 13.91 -11.70 32.26
CA TYR A 128 15.37 -11.82 32.11
C TYR A 128 15.84 -11.84 30.63
N GLY A 129 15.11 -11.12 29.75
CA GLY A 129 15.41 -11.07 28.32
C GLY A 129 14.97 -12.30 27.52
N ILE A 130 14.24 -13.23 28.13
CA ILE A 130 13.66 -14.40 27.47
C ILE A 130 12.15 -14.21 27.39
N ASP A 131 11.59 -14.46 26.21
CA ASP A 131 10.15 -14.41 25.96
C ASP A 131 9.50 -15.75 26.27
N PHE A 132 8.37 -15.72 26.99
CA PHE A 132 7.60 -16.90 27.37
C PHE A 132 6.13 -16.78 26.96
N VAL A 133 5.52 -17.91 26.66
CA VAL A 133 4.09 -18.06 26.39
C VAL A 133 3.54 -19.19 27.27
N LYS A 134 2.34 -19.01 27.83
CA LYS A 134 1.64 -20.08 28.56
C LYS A 134 0.95 -21.00 27.56
N VAL A 135 1.29 -22.28 27.57
CA VAL A 135 0.81 -23.31 26.63
C VAL A 135 0.19 -24.47 27.40
N HIS A 136 -0.96 -24.95 26.93
CA HIS A 136 -1.62 -26.15 27.46
C HIS A 136 -0.97 -27.41 26.87
N VAL A 137 -0.52 -28.33 27.74
CA VAL A 137 0.03 -29.63 27.39
C VAL A 137 -0.73 -30.70 28.16
N GLY A 138 -1.74 -31.31 27.51
CA GLY A 138 -2.72 -32.13 28.20
C GLY A 138 -3.53 -31.29 29.19
N ASP A 139 -3.58 -31.72 30.45
CA ASP A 139 -4.27 -31.00 31.53
C ASP A 139 -3.38 -29.97 32.25
N TYR A 140 -2.14 -29.78 31.79
CA TYR A 140 -1.15 -28.91 32.45
C TYR A 140 -0.92 -27.62 31.67
N LEU A 141 -0.77 -26.51 32.41
CA LEU A 141 -0.36 -25.23 31.87
C LEU A 141 1.14 -25.00 32.13
N LEU A 142 1.92 -24.84 31.07
CA LEU A 142 3.38 -24.66 31.14
C LEU A 142 3.80 -23.33 30.51
N GLU A 143 4.89 -22.74 31.01
CA GLU A 143 5.53 -21.59 30.36
C GLU A 143 6.62 -22.07 29.41
N ALA A 144 6.37 -21.96 28.10
CA ALA A 144 7.31 -22.34 27.05
C ALA A 144 8.14 -21.11 26.63
N PRO A 145 9.49 -21.23 26.56
CA PRO A 145 10.32 -20.18 25.99
C PRO A 145 10.11 -20.11 24.47
N VAL A 146 9.95 -18.90 23.95
CA VAL A 146 9.73 -18.66 22.52
C VAL A 146 10.78 -17.72 21.96
N THR A 147 11.08 -17.87 20.66
CA THR A 147 11.87 -16.89 19.91
C THR A 147 10.92 -16.10 19.04
N LEU A 148 10.90 -14.78 19.21
CA LEU A 148 10.06 -13.88 18.42
C LEU A 148 10.85 -13.21 17.31
N ALA A 149 10.19 -12.93 16.19
CA ALA A 149 10.74 -12.04 15.18
C ALA A 149 10.70 -10.58 15.67
N ASP A 150 11.57 -9.73 15.11
CA ASP A 150 11.43 -8.28 15.27
C ASP A 150 10.00 -7.87 14.91
N PRO A 151 9.33 -7.03 15.73
CA PRO A 151 7.95 -6.64 15.49
C PRO A 151 7.86 -5.76 14.23
N LYS A 152 7.81 -6.40 13.07
CA LYS A 152 7.53 -5.79 11.76
C LYS A 152 6.08 -6.05 11.39
N GLY A 153 5.18 -5.41 12.15
CA GLY A 153 3.84 -5.04 11.70
C GLY A 153 2.77 -6.14 11.71
N LYS A 154 1.81 -6.00 12.62
CA LYS A 154 0.37 -5.76 12.38
C LYS A 154 -0.36 -5.88 13.71
N ASP A 155 -1.25 -4.94 14.01
CA ASP A 155 -2.42 -5.12 14.89
C ASP A 155 -2.15 -5.84 16.23
N GLY A 156 -1.03 -5.54 16.89
CA GLY A 156 -0.69 -6.13 18.19
C GLY A 156 -0.30 -7.61 18.15
N GLN A 157 -0.02 -8.19 16.99
CA GLN A 157 0.49 -9.55 16.84
C GLN A 157 2.01 -9.60 16.71
N VAL A 158 2.59 -10.71 17.11
CA VAL A 158 4.02 -11.03 16.97
C VAL A 158 4.19 -12.40 16.33
N GLU A 159 5.23 -12.53 15.50
CA GLU A 159 5.57 -13.80 14.87
C GLU A 159 6.48 -14.63 15.79
N VAL A 160 6.14 -15.91 15.93
CA VAL A 160 6.92 -16.91 16.66
C VAL A 160 7.79 -17.67 15.66
N LEU A 161 9.10 -17.61 15.86
CA LEU A 161 10.12 -18.29 15.06
C LEU A 161 10.45 -19.68 15.59
N ALA A 162 10.34 -19.89 16.90
CA ALA A 162 10.60 -21.16 17.56
C ALA A 162 9.89 -21.23 18.93
N GLY A 163 9.67 -22.46 19.42
CA GLY A 163 9.13 -22.73 20.76
C GLY A 163 7.65 -23.10 20.81
N LEU A 164 6.92 -22.95 19.70
CA LEU A 164 5.52 -23.37 19.55
C LEU A 164 5.33 -24.17 18.26
N HIS A 165 4.27 -24.96 18.23
CA HIS A 165 3.77 -25.68 17.07
C HIS A 165 2.38 -25.21 16.66
N ASP A 166 2.03 -25.47 15.40
CA ASP A 166 0.68 -25.23 14.93
C ASP A 166 -0.31 -26.13 15.69
N GLY A 167 -1.38 -25.54 16.21
CA GLY A 167 -2.37 -26.22 17.06
C GLY A 167 -2.16 -26.10 18.57
N ASP A 168 -1.04 -25.51 19.03
CA ASP A 168 -0.83 -25.26 20.46
C ASP A 168 -1.90 -24.30 21.02
N ILE A 169 -2.49 -24.65 22.16
CA ILE A 169 -3.48 -23.83 22.85
C ILE A 169 -2.74 -22.95 23.86
N ILE A 170 -2.84 -21.63 23.69
CA ILE A 170 -2.15 -20.65 24.54
C ILE A 170 -3.11 -19.84 25.40
N GLU A 171 -2.64 -19.41 26.57
CA GLU A 171 -3.43 -18.63 27.53
C GLU A 171 -2.82 -17.25 27.74
N SER A 172 -3.68 -16.23 27.93
CA SER A 172 -3.21 -14.90 28.29
C SER A 172 -2.53 -14.95 29.66
N PRO A 173 -1.40 -14.27 29.88
CA PRO A 173 -0.90 -14.05 31.22
C PRO A 173 -2.00 -13.34 32.03
N GLU A 174 -2.23 -13.84 33.24
CA GLU A 174 -3.16 -13.23 34.17
C GLU A 174 -2.64 -11.82 34.49
N ALA A 175 -3.52 -10.81 34.47
CA ALA A 175 -3.11 -9.46 34.81
C ALA A 175 -2.58 -9.47 36.24
N ALA A 176 -1.32 -9.06 36.43
CA ALA A 176 -0.76 -8.88 37.75
C ALA A 176 -1.68 -7.93 38.54
N LYS A 177 -2.28 -8.46 39.60
CA LYS A 177 -3.20 -7.74 40.48
C LYS A 177 -2.44 -6.84 41.45
#